data_AF-A0A7C0U9E0-F1
#
_entry.id   AF-A0A7C0U9E0-F1
#
_cell.length_a   1.000
_cell.length_b   1.000
_cell.length_c   1.000
_cell.angle_alpha   90.00
_cell.angle_beta   90.00
_cell.angle_gamma   90.00
#
_symmetry.space_group_name_H-M   'P 1'
#
loop_
_entity.id
_entity.type
_entity.pdbx_description
1 polymer ?
#
loop_
_entity_poly.entity_id
_entity_poly.type
_entity_poly.pdbx_seq_one_letter_code
_entity_poly.pdbx_strand_id
1 'polypeptide(L)'
;PTVVHNGRTYKVNDDGTVRINGQRYHVTDGAVNIDGETISVQPPGKVLIDGIDVRRFRIQDLRRRIGVVHQDPFLFSATIRENIAFGRPDATQEEIEAAAKAARIHDFIVSLPDGYESLVGERGVALSGGQRQRVAIARALLADPTILVLDDSTSAVDARTEMLIQEALENLMRGRTTFVITHRMSTIRNADLIVVMEHGRVVEIGSHDELMALDGIYAGIHRTLAEMEMLASQTPSSEGVTTGEDS
;
A
#
# COMPACT_ATOMS: atom_id res chain seq x y z
N PRO A 1 -18.17 -19.19 -4.31
CA PRO A 1 -17.56 -19.92 -5.44
C PRO A 1 -17.01 -18.92 -6.44
N THR A 2 -15.93 -19.29 -7.12
CA THR A 2 -15.22 -18.37 -8.03
C THR A 2 -14.78 -19.09 -9.28
N VAL A 3 -14.70 -18.37 -10.39
CA VAL A 3 -14.10 -18.82 -11.64
C VAL A 3 -12.79 -18.06 -11.81
N VAL A 4 -11.70 -18.74 -12.12
CA VAL A 4 -10.41 -18.09 -12.44
C VAL A 4 -10.22 -18.15 -13.94
N HIS A 5 -10.17 -16.99 -14.60
CA HIS A 5 -9.96 -16.88 -16.04
C HIS A 5 -8.96 -15.76 -16.32
N ASN A 6 -7.94 -16.05 -17.14
CA ASN A 6 -6.85 -15.11 -17.46
C ASN A 6 -6.21 -14.45 -16.21
N GLY A 7 -5.97 -15.26 -15.18
CA GLY A 7 -5.36 -14.81 -13.91
C GLY A 7 -6.22 -13.90 -13.03
N ARG A 8 -7.48 -13.66 -13.41
CA ARG A 8 -8.45 -12.90 -12.61
C ARG A 8 -9.48 -13.84 -11.98
N THR A 9 -9.85 -13.54 -10.74
CA THR A 9 -10.85 -14.29 -10.00
C THR A 9 -12.20 -13.59 -10.08
N TYR A 10 -13.22 -14.28 -10.56
CA TYR A 10 -14.58 -13.78 -10.73
C TYR A 10 -15.53 -14.49 -9.76
N LYS A 11 -16.36 -13.72 -9.05
CA LYS A 11 -17.37 -14.29 -8.14
C LYS A 11 -18.53 -14.88 -8.95
N VAL A 12 -18.90 -16.11 -8.62
CA VAL A 12 -20.17 -16.70 -9.05
C VAL A 12 -21.28 -16.13 -8.16
N ASN A 13 -22.29 -15.54 -8.78
CA ASN A 13 -23.48 -14.99 -8.15
C ASN A 13 -24.39 -16.10 -7.62
N ASP A 14 -25.29 -15.74 -6.72
CA ASP A 14 -26.22 -16.71 -6.11
C ASP A 14 -27.23 -17.27 -7.13
N ASP A 15 -27.44 -16.59 -8.26
CA ASP A 15 -28.25 -17.06 -9.40
C ASP A 15 -27.50 -18.03 -10.34
N GLY A 16 -26.28 -18.45 -9.97
CA GLY A 16 -25.46 -19.36 -10.77
C GLY A 16 -24.80 -18.71 -11.98
N THR A 17 -24.70 -17.37 -12.03
CA THR A 17 -24.03 -16.65 -13.13
C THR A 17 -22.69 -16.07 -12.72
N VAL A 18 -21.79 -15.86 -13.68
CA VAL A 18 -20.55 -15.11 -13.50
C VAL A 18 -20.45 -14.03 -14.57
N ARG A 19 -19.99 -12.83 -14.21
CA ARG A 19 -19.70 -11.75 -15.18
C ARG A 19 -18.20 -11.64 -15.42
N ILE A 20 -17.78 -11.81 -16.66
CA ILE A 20 -16.39 -11.72 -17.10
C ILE A 20 -16.35 -10.72 -18.25
N ASN A 21 -15.52 -9.68 -18.13
CA ASN A 21 -15.37 -8.61 -19.13
C ASN A 21 -16.70 -8.01 -19.62
N GLY A 22 -17.70 -7.91 -18.74
CA GLY A 22 -19.02 -7.37 -19.05
C GLY A 22 -20.03 -8.38 -19.59
N GLN A 23 -19.60 -9.53 -20.09
CA GLN A 23 -20.48 -10.63 -20.51
C GLN A 23 -20.89 -11.52 -19.34
N ARG A 24 -22.08 -12.12 -19.44
CA ARG A 24 -22.64 -13.02 -18.43
C ARG A 24 -22.54 -14.46 -18.94
N TYR A 25 -22.05 -15.35 -18.08
CA TYR A 25 -21.97 -16.77 -18.35
C TYR A 25 -22.71 -17.56 -17.25
N HIS A 26 -23.28 -18.70 -17.62
CA HIS A 26 -23.97 -19.59 -16.70
C HIS A 26 -23.04 -20.70 -16.23
N VAL A 27 -23.14 -21.03 -14.94
CA VAL A 27 -22.51 -22.22 -14.37
C VAL A 27 -23.41 -23.42 -14.66
N THR A 28 -22.85 -24.41 -15.34
CA THR A 28 -23.48 -25.71 -15.60
C THR A 28 -22.53 -26.80 -15.13
N ASP A 29 -23.03 -27.74 -14.33
CA ASP A 29 -22.23 -28.87 -13.80
C ASP A 29 -20.92 -28.45 -13.10
N GLY A 30 -20.96 -27.31 -12.39
CA GLY A 30 -19.80 -26.79 -11.67
C GLY A 30 -18.71 -26.20 -12.56
N ALA A 31 -19.00 -25.90 -13.83
CA ALA A 31 -18.09 -25.24 -14.76
C ALA A 31 -18.79 -24.14 -15.56
N VAL A 32 -17.99 -23.29 -16.20
CA VAL A 32 -18.44 -22.25 -17.12
C VAL A 32 -17.70 -22.41 -18.43
N ASN A 33 -18.41 -22.34 -19.56
CA ASN A 33 -17.78 -22.31 -20.87
C ASN A 33 -17.59 -20.85 -21.31
N ILE A 34 -16.34 -20.45 -21.51
CA ILE A 34 -15.94 -19.11 -21.95
C ILE A 34 -15.13 -19.28 -23.23
N ASP A 35 -15.66 -18.77 -24.35
CA ASP A 35 -15.00 -18.82 -25.67
C ASP A 35 -14.49 -20.22 -26.10
N GLY A 36 -15.22 -21.28 -25.69
CA GLY A 36 -14.87 -22.67 -25.99
C GLY A 36 -13.98 -23.34 -24.93
N GLU A 37 -13.47 -22.59 -23.96
CA GLU A 37 -12.72 -23.11 -22.81
C GLU A 37 -13.68 -23.46 -21.66
N THR A 38 -13.56 -24.69 -21.14
CA THR A 38 -14.33 -25.10 -19.95
C THR A 38 -13.54 -24.81 -18.69
N ILE A 39 -14.07 -23.93 -17.84
CA ILE A 39 -13.40 -23.47 -16.63
C ILE A 39 -14.20 -23.93 -15.41
N SER A 40 -13.58 -24.74 -14.56
CA SER A 40 -14.21 -25.23 -13.33
C SER A 40 -14.42 -24.11 -12.31
N VAL A 41 -15.59 -24.14 -11.67
CA VAL A 41 -15.90 -23.30 -10.51
C VAL A 41 -15.14 -23.82 -9.31
N GLN A 42 -14.36 -22.95 -8.69
CA GLN A 42 -13.69 -23.24 -7.44
C GLN A 42 -14.62 -23.02 -6.25
N PRO A 43 -14.53 -23.88 -5.22
CA PRO A 43 -15.25 -23.67 -3.97
C PRO A 43 -14.80 -22.35 -3.32
N PRO A 44 -15.64 -21.72 -2.49
CA PRO A 44 -15.27 -20.49 -1.80
C PRO A 44 -14.01 -20.70 -0.95
N GLY A 45 -12.97 -19.90 -1.21
CA GLY A 45 -11.81 -19.80 -0.34
C GLY A 45 -12.12 -19.21 1.04
N LYS A 46 -11.12 -19.19 1.91
CA LYS A 46 -11.17 -18.54 3.22
C LYS A 46 -9.93 -17.69 3.42
N VAL A 47 -10.10 -16.53 4.04
CA VAL A 47 -9.00 -15.72 4.56
C VAL A 47 -9.10 -15.80 6.08
N LEU A 48 -8.00 -16.15 6.74
CA LEU A 48 -7.95 -16.40 8.18
C LEU A 48 -7.06 -15.36 8.85
N ILE A 49 -7.50 -14.85 10.00
CA ILE A 49 -6.68 -14.10 10.95
C ILE A 49 -6.71 -14.89 12.25
N ASP A 50 -5.55 -15.29 12.76
CA ASP A 50 -5.42 -16.13 13.96
C ASP A 50 -6.27 -17.42 13.88
N GLY A 51 -6.36 -18.01 12.68
CA GLY A 51 -7.18 -19.20 12.40
C GLY A 51 -8.69 -18.94 12.29
N ILE A 52 -9.15 -17.70 12.46
CA ILE A 52 -10.57 -17.32 12.37
C ILE A 52 -10.85 -16.73 10.99
N ASP A 53 -11.88 -17.25 10.31
CA ASP A 53 -12.33 -16.70 9.04
C ASP A 53 -12.77 -15.23 9.19
N VAL A 54 -12.24 -14.33 8.36
CA VAL A 54 -12.54 -12.89 8.40
C VAL A 54 -14.04 -12.58 8.33
N ARG A 55 -14.84 -13.45 7.70
CA ARG A 55 -16.31 -13.33 7.62
C ARG A 55 -17.01 -13.51 8.97
N ARG A 56 -16.31 -14.04 9.99
CA ARG A 56 -16.83 -14.24 11.34
C ARG A 56 -16.57 -13.06 12.27
N PHE A 57 -15.76 -12.08 11.85
CA PHE A 57 -15.51 -10.88 12.64
C PHE A 57 -16.65 -9.88 12.46
N ARG A 58 -16.93 -9.08 13.51
CA ARG A 58 -17.68 -7.84 13.30
C ARG A 58 -16.80 -6.91 12.46
N ILE A 59 -17.38 -6.28 11.45
CA ILE A 59 -16.63 -5.46 10.48
C ILE A 59 -15.81 -4.35 11.15
N GLN A 60 -16.31 -3.78 12.25
CA GLN A 60 -15.61 -2.74 13.01
C GLN A 60 -14.35 -3.28 13.70
N ASP A 61 -14.42 -4.48 14.30
CA ASP A 61 -13.27 -5.11 14.95
C ASP A 61 -12.20 -5.52 13.93
N LEU A 62 -12.64 -6.03 12.77
CA LEU A 62 -11.74 -6.37 11.67
C LEU A 62 -11.01 -5.11 11.16
N ARG A 63 -11.73 -4.01 10.94
CA ARG A 63 -11.15 -2.74 10.48
C ARG A 63 -10.22 -2.10 11.49
N ARG A 64 -10.44 -2.26 12.79
CA ARG A 64 -9.50 -1.78 13.82
C ARG A 64 -8.19 -2.56 13.84
N ARG A 65 -8.20 -3.83 13.42
CA ARG A 65 -7.01 -4.69 13.36
C ARG A 65 -6.15 -4.46 12.12
N ILE A 66 -6.70 -3.84 11.07
CA ILE A 66 -6.06 -3.70 9.77
C ILE A 66 -5.86 -2.21 9.45
N GLY A 67 -4.61 -1.78 9.32
CA GLY A 67 -4.24 -0.49 8.76
C GLY A 67 -3.82 -0.63 7.31
N VAL A 68 -4.23 0.32 6.48
CA VAL A 68 -3.82 0.38 5.08
C VAL A 68 -3.19 1.75 4.82
N VAL A 69 -2.00 1.75 4.23
CA VAL A 69 -1.32 2.96 3.76
C VAL A 69 -1.16 2.84 2.26
N HIS A 70 -1.89 3.68 1.53
CA HIS A 70 -1.87 3.73 0.08
C HIS A 70 -0.70 4.59 -0.44
N GLN A 71 -0.28 4.33 -1.68
CA GLN A 71 0.69 5.13 -2.42
C GLN A 71 0.33 6.64 -2.41
N ASP A 72 -0.90 6.97 -2.80
CA ASP A 72 -1.41 8.34 -2.77
C ASP A 72 -2.51 8.42 -1.70
N PRO A 73 -2.17 8.84 -0.47
CA PRO A 73 -3.12 8.84 0.60
C PRO A 73 -4.11 9.99 0.48
N PHE A 74 -5.38 9.64 0.61
CA PHE A 74 -6.46 10.60 0.73
C PHE A 74 -6.45 11.26 2.12
N LEU A 75 -6.48 12.60 2.11
CA LEU A 75 -6.73 13.42 3.29
C LEU A 75 -8.10 14.07 3.18
N PHE A 76 -8.81 14.10 4.29
CA PHE A 76 -10.10 14.76 4.40
C PHE A 76 -9.92 16.28 4.40
N SER A 77 -10.92 16.99 3.88
CA SER A 77 -11.02 18.44 4.01
C SER A 77 -11.36 18.82 5.46
N ALA A 78 -10.35 18.72 6.32
CA ALA A 78 -10.41 18.83 7.78
C ALA A 78 -9.05 19.32 8.30
N THR A 79 -8.94 19.56 9.60
CA THR A 79 -7.65 19.93 10.22
C THR A 79 -6.63 18.79 10.09
N ILE A 80 -5.34 19.11 10.21
CA ILE A 80 -4.28 18.09 10.29
C ILE A 80 -4.54 17.17 11.49
N ARG A 81 -4.96 17.73 12.63
CA ARG A 81 -5.36 16.98 13.82
C ARG A 81 -6.42 15.92 13.52
N GLU A 82 -7.53 16.32 12.91
CA GLU A 82 -8.63 15.41 12.54
C GLU A 82 -8.19 14.36 11.51
N ASN A 83 -7.33 14.75 10.57
CA ASN A 83 -6.76 13.81 9.62
C ASN A 83 -5.91 12.72 10.28
N ILE A 84 -5.11 13.05 11.30
CA ILE A 84 -4.32 12.07 12.04
C ILE A 84 -5.23 11.24 12.97
N ALA A 85 -6.16 11.89 13.68
CA ALA A 85 -7.08 11.28 14.64
C ALA A 85 -8.21 10.45 14.00
N PHE A 86 -8.31 10.40 12.67
CA PHE A 86 -9.43 9.76 11.98
C PHE A 86 -9.74 8.32 12.43
N GLY A 87 -8.70 7.51 12.65
CA GLY A 87 -8.85 6.12 13.12
C GLY A 87 -9.12 5.97 14.62
N ARG A 88 -8.86 7.02 15.41
CA ARG A 88 -9.01 7.07 16.87
C ARG A 88 -9.42 8.48 17.30
N PRO A 89 -10.70 8.87 17.11
CA PRO A 89 -11.15 10.26 17.30
C PRO A 89 -11.06 10.77 18.73
N ASP A 90 -10.98 9.85 19.70
CA ASP A 90 -10.81 10.08 21.13
C ASP A 90 -9.33 10.24 21.55
N ALA A 91 -8.39 10.21 20.60
CA ALA A 91 -6.98 10.41 20.88
C ALA A 91 -6.71 11.79 21.49
N THR A 92 -5.84 11.81 22.50
CA THR A 92 -5.36 13.05 23.12
C THR A 92 -4.39 13.80 22.20
N GLN A 93 -4.19 15.09 22.44
CA GLN A 93 -3.25 15.89 21.67
C GLN A 93 -1.82 15.33 21.78
N GLU A 94 -1.43 14.84 22.95
CA GLU A 94 -0.13 14.24 23.22
C GLU A 94 0.10 12.98 22.36
N GLU A 95 -0.92 12.14 22.21
CA GLU A 95 -0.85 10.95 21.36
C GLU A 95 -0.77 11.29 19.88
N ILE A 96 -1.52 12.30 19.43
CA ILE A 96 -1.47 12.81 18.06
C ILE A 96 -0.08 13.37 17.75
N GLU A 97 0.52 14.11 18.68
CA GLU A 97 1.89 14.60 18.55
C GLU A 97 2.93 13.49 18.53
N ALA A 98 2.77 12.47 19.39
CA ALA A 98 3.66 11.31 19.39
C ALA A 98 3.62 10.58 18.05
N ALA A 99 2.42 10.35 17.48
CA ALA A 99 2.25 9.74 16.16
C ALA A 99 2.87 10.62 15.05
N ALA A 100 2.67 11.93 15.10
CA ALA A 100 3.26 12.86 14.13
C ALA A 100 4.79 12.94 14.21
N LYS A 101 5.37 12.82 15.41
CA LYS A 101 6.83 12.77 15.61
C LYS A 101 7.40 11.47 15.05
N ALA A 102 6.76 10.33 15.35
CA ALA A 102 7.14 9.03 14.81
C ALA A 102 7.02 8.96 13.27
N ALA A 103 6.08 9.72 12.69
CA ALA A 103 5.91 9.86 11.25
C ALA A 103 6.78 10.98 10.61
N ARG A 104 7.68 11.62 11.37
CA ARG A 104 8.56 12.70 10.88
C ARG A 104 7.81 13.90 10.28
N ILE A 105 6.61 14.24 10.75
CA ILE A 105 5.82 15.38 10.23
C ILE A 105 5.55 16.47 11.25
N HIS A 106 5.80 16.23 12.55
CA HIS A 106 5.56 17.18 13.63
C HIS A 106 6.19 18.55 13.39
N ASP A 107 7.49 18.62 13.06
CA ASP A 107 8.21 19.89 12.89
C ASP A 107 7.62 20.75 11.76
N PHE A 108 7.14 20.11 10.70
CA PHE A 108 6.41 20.80 9.64
C PHE A 108 5.07 21.33 10.15
N ILE A 109 4.31 20.52 10.88
CA ILE A 109 3.00 20.92 11.40
C ILE A 109 3.14 22.13 12.31
N VAL A 110 4.08 22.12 13.27
CA VAL A 110 4.28 23.24 14.20
C VAL A 110 4.86 24.50 13.54
N SER A 111 5.41 24.37 12.32
CA SER A 111 5.85 25.52 11.53
C SER A 111 4.71 26.26 10.81
N LEU A 112 3.52 25.64 10.72
CA LEU A 112 2.34 26.27 10.14
C LEU A 112 1.74 27.29 11.11
N PRO A 113 1.12 28.39 10.63
CA PRO A 113 0.52 29.42 11.48
C PRO A 113 -0.49 28.87 12.50
N ASP A 114 -1.31 27.91 12.08
CA ASP A 114 -2.36 27.30 12.90
C ASP A 114 -1.93 25.93 13.47
N GLY A 115 -0.68 25.51 13.26
CA GLY A 115 -0.18 24.23 13.75
C GLY A 115 -1.05 23.05 13.31
N TYR A 116 -1.47 22.24 14.28
CA TYR A 116 -2.37 21.10 14.09
C TYR A 116 -3.80 21.48 13.66
N GLU A 117 -4.20 22.73 13.87
CA GLU A 117 -5.49 23.29 13.45
C GLU A 117 -5.50 23.74 11.99
N SER A 118 -4.36 23.68 11.31
CA SER A 118 -4.29 24.00 9.89
C SER A 118 -5.23 23.12 9.09
N LEU A 119 -6.13 23.73 8.33
CA LEU A 119 -7.04 23.01 7.43
C LEU A 119 -6.26 22.43 6.24
N VAL A 120 -6.64 21.25 5.77
CA VAL A 120 -6.13 20.60 4.55
C VAL A 120 -7.24 20.57 3.50
N GLY A 121 -6.92 20.65 2.21
CA GLY A 121 -7.87 20.55 1.09
C GLY A 121 -8.02 21.84 0.28
N GLU A 122 -9.07 21.96 -0.54
CA GLU A 122 -9.25 23.05 -1.53
C GLU A 122 -9.16 24.47 -0.97
N ARG A 123 -9.43 24.67 0.33
CA ARG A 123 -9.35 25.97 1.01
C ARG A 123 -8.30 26.01 2.13
N GLY A 124 -7.48 24.96 2.23
CA GLY A 124 -6.51 24.76 3.29
C GLY A 124 -5.07 24.81 2.79
N VAL A 125 -4.14 24.40 3.66
CA VAL A 125 -2.74 24.21 3.33
C VAL A 125 -2.61 23.12 2.26
N ALA A 126 -1.91 23.46 1.18
CA ALA A 126 -1.51 22.49 0.17
C ALA A 126 -0.32 21.69 0.70
N LEU A 127 -0.53 20.39 0.92
CA LEU A 127 0.52 19.47 1.34
C LEU A 127 1.20 18.84 0.13
N SER A 128 2.53 18.80 0.14
CA SER A 128 3.30 18.02 -0.83
C SER A 128 2.97 16.52 -0.72
N GLY A 129 3.28 15.73 -1.76
CA GLY A 129 3.01 14.28 -1.76
C GLY A 129 3.59 13.59 -0.52
N GLY A 130 4.87 13.84 -0.20
CA GLY A 130 5.50 13.25 0.97
C GLY A 130 5.02 13.80 2.32
N GLN A 131 4.47 15.01 2.37
CA GLN A 131 3.77 15.49 3.57
C GLN A 131 2.45 14.76 3.77
N ARG A 132 1.65 14.59 2.71
CA ARG A 132 0.40 13.82 2.77
C ARG A 132 0.66 12.38 3.20
N GLN A 133 1.71 11.77 2.67
CA GLN A 133 2.11 10.42 3.03
C GLN A 133 2.48 10.28 4.50
N ARG A 134 3.29 11.20 5.03
CA ARG A 134 3.62 11.20 6.46
C ARG A 134 2.41 11.47 7.37
N VAL A 135 1.44 12.29 6.95
CA VAL A 135 0.16 12.42 7.69
C VAL A 135 -0.62 11.10 7.70
N ALA A 136 -0.64 10.36 6.59
CA ALA A 136 -1.28 9.05 6.53
C ALA A 136 -0.54 7.99 7.37
N ILE A 137 0.79 8.04 7.42
CA ILE A 137 1.60 7.19 8.32
C ILE A 137 1.32 7.55 9.78
N ALA A 138 1.23 8.82 10.14
CA ALA A 138 0.84 9.26 11.48
C ALA A 138 -0.56 8.74 11.87
N ARG A 139 -1.52 8.80 10.94
CA ARG A 139 -2.87 8.20 11.12
C ARG A 139 -2.79 6.71 11.40
N ALA A 140 -1.98 5.96 10.65
CA ALA A 140 -1.81 4.52 10.84
C ALA A 140 -1.12 4.19 12.17
N LEU A 141 -0.09 4.95 12.55
CA LEU A 141 0.61 4.82 13.83
C LEU A 141 -0.34 5.06 15.01
N LEU A 142 -1.18 6.10 14.93
CA LEU A 142 -2.14 6.41 15.97
C LEU A 142 -3.25 5.35 16.07
N ALA A 143 -3.70 4.80 14.94
CA ALA A 143 -4.70 3.74 14.93
C ALA A 143 -4.17 2.43 15.55
N ASP A 144 -2.85 2.24 15.56
CA ASP A 144 -2.13 1.09 16.11
C ASP A 144 -2.71 -0.29 15.70
N PRO A 145 -2.82 -0.58 14.39
CA PRO A 145 -3.36 -1.84 13.91
C PRO A 145 -2.37 -2.98 14.11
N THR A 146 -2.87 -4.20 14.32
CA THR A 146 -2.06 -5.42 14.43
C THR A 146 -1.52 -5.92 13.09
N ILE A 147 -2.24 -5.61 12.00
CA ILE A 147 -1.91 -6.00 10.62
C ILE A 147 -1.82 -4.72 9.77
N LEU A 148 -0.76 -4.61 8.99
CA LEU A 148 -0.53 -3.50 8.08
C LEU A 148 -0.51 -3.98 6.64
N VAL A 149 -1.09 -3.19 5.73
CA VAL A 149 -0.97 -3.35 4.29
C VAL A 149 -0.42 -2.06 3.72
N LEU A 150 0.78 -2.12 3.16
CA LEU A 150 1.48 -0.98 2.58
C LEU A 150 1.55 -1.14 1.07
N ASP A 151 1.09 -0.12 0.36
CA ASP A 151 1.22 -0.01 -1.10
C ASP A 151 2.27 1.06 -1.41
N ASP A 152 3.49 0.60 -1.65
CA ASP A 152 4.69 1.42 -1.79
C ASP A 152 5.06 1.58 -3.25
N SER A 153 4.56 2.67 -3.81
CA SER A 153 4.88 3.15 -5.13
C SER A 153 5.26 4.63 -5.01
N THR A 154 6.49 5.01 -4.74
CA THR A 154 6.81 6.44 -4.66
C THR A 154 6.82 7.11 -6.04
N SER A 155 6.04 8.19 -6.13
CA SER A 155 6.17 9.20 -7.19
C SER A 155 7.38 10.09 -6.90
N ALA A 156 7.85 10.86 -7.90
CA ALA A 156 9.03 11.71 -7.81
C ALA A 156 9.00 12.64 -6.58
N VAL A 157 9.57 12.18 -5.48
CA VAL A 157 9.88 12.95 -4.27
C VAL A 157 11.37 13.19 -4.20
N ASP A 158 11.79 14.32 -3.63
CA ASP A 158 13.20 14.57 -3.41
C ASP A 158 13.79 13.56 -2.41
N ALA A 159 15.10 13.31 -2.52
CA ALA A 159 15.78 12.28 -1.74
C ALA A 159 15.62 12.45 -0.21
N ARG A 160 15.55 13.70 0.29
CA ARG A 160 15.38 13.95 1.73
C ARG A 160 13.97 13.59 2.19
N THR A 161 12.95 13.98 1.42
CA THR A 161 11.56 13.59 1.70
C THR A 161 11.41 12.07 1.67
N GLU A 162 12.05 11.39 0.72
CA GLU A 162 12.02 9.94 0.59
C GLU A 162 12.62 9.23 1.81
N MET A 163 13.77 9.68 2.30
CA MET A 163 14.37 9.16 3.53
C MET A 163 13.44 9.30 4.74
N LEU A 164 12.78 10.45 4.89
CA LEU A 164 11.86 10.67 6.02
C LEU A 164 10.61 9.78 5.94
N ILE A 165 10.10 9.52 4.75
CA ILE A 165 9.00 8.57 4.53
C ILE A 165 9.45 7.16 4.90
N GLN A 166 10.64 6.75 4.44
CA GLN A 166 11.18 5.42 4.73
C GLN A 166 11.36 5.18 6.23
N GLU A 167 11.97 6.12 6.96
CA GLU A 167 12.08 6.03 8.42
C GLU A 167 10.71 5.94 9.11
N ALA A 168 9.71 6.68 8.62
CA ALA A 168 8.36 6.64 9.16
C ALA A 168 7.66 5.29 8.90
N LEU A 169 7.87 4.69 7.72
CA LEU A 169 7.37 3.35 7.40
C LEU A 169 8.04 2.27 8.24
N GLU A 170 9.36 2.34 8.42
CA GLU A 170 10.10 1.42 9.30
C GLU A 170 9.61 1.50 10.76
N ASN A 171 9.33 2.72 11.25
CA ASN A 171 8.71 2.91 12.56
C ASN A 171 7.32 2.27 12.65
N LEU A 172 6.51 2.44 11.61
CA LEU A 172 5.17 1.86 11.53
C LEU A 172 5.19 0.33 11.50
N MET A 173 6.13 -0.29 10.80
CA MET A 173 6.20 -1.74 10.64
C MET A 173 6.63 -2.48 11.91
N ARG A 174 7.37 -1.82 12.82
CA ARG A 174 7.91 -2.46 14.02
C ARG A 174 6.82 -3.09 14.89
N GLY A 175 6.99 -4.39 15.18
CA GLY A 175 6.11 -5.15 16.07
C GLY A 175 4.74 -5.52 15.48
N ARG A 176 4.56 -5.39 14.15
CA ARG A 176 3.29 -5.62 13.46
C ARG A 176 3.46 -6.57 12.28
N THR A 177 2.44 -7.39 12.01
CA THR A 177 2.40 -8.20 10.79
C THR A 177 2.17 -7.28 9.60
N THR A 178 3.17 -7.13 8.74
CA THR A 178 3.12 -6.16 7.63
C THR A 178 3.19 -6.88 6.30
N PHE A 179 2.18 -6.65 5.46
CA PHE A 179 2.20 -6.97 4.04
C PHE A 179 2.64 -5.73 3.27
N VAL A 180 3.71 -5.85 2.49
CA VAL A 180 4.22 -4.75 1.67
C VAL A 180 4.16 -5.15 0.20
N ILE A 181 3.49 -4.32 -0.59
CA ILE A 181 3.52 -4.38 -2.04
C ILE A 181 4.45 -3.24 -2.46
N THR A 182 5.65 -3.56 -2.93
CA THR A 182 6.69 -2.57 -3.19
C THR A 182 7.49 -2.94 -4.43
N HIS A 183 8.06 -1.92 -5.06
CA HIS A 183 9.08 -2.05 -6.10
C HIS A 183 10.48 -1.64 -5.60
N ARG A 184 10.62 -1.23 -4.33
CA ARG A 184 11.89 -0.80 -3.75
C ARG A 184 12.76 -1.98 -3.36
N MET A 185 14.00 -1.96 -3.83
CA MET A 185 14.92 -3.07 -3.61
C MET A 185 15.34 -3.22 -2.14
N SER A 186 15.51 -2.11 -1.42
CA SER A 186 15.84 -2.14 0.01
C SER A 186 14.75 -2.83 0.83
N THR A 187 13.48 -2.51 0.57
CA THR A 187 12.34 -3.11 1.26
C THR A 187 12.17 -4.59 0.89
N ILE A 188 12.33 -4.94 -0.39
CA ILE A 188 12.28 -6.33 -0.86
C ILE A 188 13.37 -7.17 -0.19
N ARG A 189 14.62 -6.67 -0.17
CA ARG A 189 15.78 -7.40 0.38
C ARG A 189 15.65 -7.66 1.88
N ASN A 190 15.07 -6.72 2.62
CA ASN A 190 14.94 -6.79 4.07
C ASN A 190 13.65 -7.50 4.52
N ALA A 191 12.84 -8.03 3.60
CA ALA A 191 11.61 -8.73 3.95
C ALA A 191 11.90 -10.11 4.57
N ASP A 192 11.17 -10.44 5.63
CA ASP A 192 11.25 -11.76 6.28
C ASP A 192 10.82 -12.90 5.33
N LEU A 193 9.82 -12.63 4.49
CA LEU A 193 9.24 -13.57 3.55
C LEU A 193 8.76 -12.84 2.29
N ILE A 194 9.19 -13.32 1.13
CA ILE A 194 8.82 -12.80 -0.18
C ILE A 194 7.85 -13.80 -0.82
N VAL A 195 6.76 -13.27 -1.38
CA VAL A 195 5.74 -14.06 -2.09
C VAL A 195 5.69 -13.54 -3.53
N VAL A 196 6.12 -14.36 -4.48
CA VAL A 196 6.05 -14.02 -5.91
C VAL A 196 4.73 -14.55 -6.47
N MET A 197 4.00 -13.66 -7.13
CA MET A 197 2.73 -14.00 -7.75
C MET A 197 2.80 -13.86 -9.28
N GLU A 198 2.30 -14.87 -9.99
CA GLU A 198 2.13 -14.84 -11.44
C GLU A 198 0.73 -15.36 -11.79
N HIS A 199 0.02 -14.65 -12.66
CA HIS A 199 -1.35 -14.98 -13.08
C HIS A 199 -2.31 -15.33 -11.91
N GLY A 200 -2.19 -14.60 -10.80
CA GLY A 200 -3.03 -14.77 -9.61
C GLY A 200 -2.70 -16.00 -8.74
N ARG A 201 -1.55 -16.65 -8.95
CA ARG A 201 -1.06 -17.77 -8.13
C ARG A 201 0.30 -17.45 -7.53
N VAL A 202 0.56 -17.99 -6.34
CA VAL A 202 1.90 -17.97 -5.76
C VAL A 202 2.77 -18.97 -6.54
N VAL A 203 3.85 -18.48 -7.12
CA VAL A 203 4.80 -19.28 -7.91
C VAL A 203 6.11 -19.52 -7.16
N GLU A 204 6.53 -18.58 -6.32
CA GLU A 204 7.72 -18.71 -5.47
C GLU A 204 7.45 -18.10 -4.09
N ILE A 205 8.08 -18.67 -3.06
CA ILE A 205 7.99 -18.18 -1.68
C ILE A 205 9.28 -18.51 -0.94
N GLY A 206 9.84 -17.53 -0.24
CA GLY A 206 11.09 -17.69 0.49
C GLY A 206 11.71 -16.36 0.90
N SER A 207 12.87 -16.42 1.55
CA SER A 207 13.71 -15.26 1.81
C SER A 207 14.41 -14.76 0.54
N HIS A 208 14.96 -13.54 0.59
CA HIS A 208 15.74 -12.97 -0.51
C HIS A 208 16.84 -13.92 -1.01
N ASP A 209 17.67 -14.44 -0.10
CA ASP A 209 18.82 -15.27 -0.44
C ASP A 209 18.38 -16.61 -1.04
N GLU A 210 17.34 -17.24 -0.48
CA GLU A 210 16.78 -18.49 -1.02
C GLU A 210 16.27 -18.30 -2.45
N LEU A 211 15.49 -17.24 -2.69
CA LEU A 211 14.90 -16.98 -4.00
C LEU A 211 15.93 -16.53 -5.04
N MET A 212 16.99 -15.80 -4.63
CA MET A 212 18.11 -15.47 -5.52
C MET A 212 18.89 -16.73 -5.93
N ALA A 213 19.09 -17.68 -5.02
CA ALA A 213 19.81 -18.92 -5.30
C ALA A 213 19.06 -19.85 -6.26
N LEU A 214 17.72 -19.78 -6.31
CA LEU A 214 16.89 -20.53 -7.25
C LEU A 214 17.02 -20.03 -8.70
N ASP A 215 17.51 -18.80 -8.90
CA ASP A 215 17.57 -18.12 -10.20
C ASP A 215 16.24 -18.16 -10.99
N GLY A 216 15.13 -18.08 -10.26
CA GLY A 216 13.77 -18.14 -10.79
C GLY A 216 13.19 -16.78 -11.21
N ILE A 217 11.86 -16.68 -11.18
CA ILE A 217 11.10 -15.47 -11.52
C ILE A 217 11.53 -14.31 -10.61
N TYR A 218 11.69 -14.56 -9.32
CA TYR A 218 12.16 -13.56 -8.38
C TYR A 218 13.51 -12.95 -8.80
N ALA A 219 14.50 -13.78 -9.10
CA ALA A 219 15.84 -13.32 -9.47
C ALA A 219 15.82 -12.49 -10.77
N GLY A 220 14.97 -12.87 -11.73
CA GLY A 220 14.72 -12.09 -12.93
C GLY A 220 14.11 -10.70 -12.66
N ILE A 221 13.07 -10.64 -11.82
CA ILE A 221 12.46 -9.36 -11.40
C ILE A 221 13.49 -8.50 -10.67
N HIS A 222 14.23 -9.10 -9.74
CA HIS A 222 15.26 -8.41 -8.96
C HIS A 222 16.34 -7.79 -9.86
N ARG A 223 16.83 -8.51 -10.88
CA ARG A 223 17.80 -7.97 -11.85
C ARG A 223 17.22 -6.78 -12.62
N THR A 224 15.98 -6.91 -13.11
CA THR A 224 15.31 -5.84 -13.86
C THR A 224 15.14 -4.58 -13.01
N LEU A 225 14.69 -4.74 -11.76
CA LEU A 225 14.53 -3.61 -10.83
C LEU A 225 15.87 -2.96 -10.49
N ALA A 226 16.93 -3.76 -10.27
CA ALA A 226 18.27 -3.23 -10.03
C ALA A 226 18.80 -2.42 -11.23
N GLU A 227 18.57 -2.88 -12.46
CA GLU A 227 18.92 -2.13 -13.67
C GLU A 227 18.14 -0.82 -13.77
N MET A 228 16.84 -0.83 -13.46
CA MET A 228 16.00 0.38 -13.43
C MET A 228 16.47 1.41 -12.39
N GLU A 229 16.79 0.98 -11.17
CA GLU A 229 17.33 1.87 -10.13
C GLU A 229 18.67 2.48 -10.55
N MET A 230 19.55 1.70 -11.18
CA MET A 230 20.82 2.22 -11.72
C MET A 230 20.59 3.28 -12.81
N LEU A 231 19.68 3.04 -13.76
CA LEU A 231 19.35 4.01 -14.80
C LEU A 231 18.73 5.29 -14.25
N ALA A 232 17.84 5.18 -13.25
CA ALA A 232 17.23 6.33 -12.58
C ALA A 232 18.29 7.18 -11.86
N SER A 233 19.28 6.55 -11.22
CA SER A 233 20.37 7.25 -10.52
C SER A 233 21.37 7.97 -11.44
N GLN A 234 21.41 7.63 -12.73
CA GLN A 234 22.32 8.21 -13.72
C GLN A 234 21.73 9.38 -14.52
N THR A 235 20.44 9.68 -14.37
CA THR A 235 19.81 10.81 -15.06
C THR A 235 20.08 12.10 -14.28
N PRO A 236 20.86 13.07 -14.80
CA PRO A 236 21.06 14.33 -14.09
C PRO A 236 19.73 15.08 -14.06
N SER A 237 19.36 15.61 -12.89
CA SER A 237 18.30 16.60 -12.74
C SER A 237 18.61 17.80 -13.64
N SER A 238 17.97 17.87 -14.81
CA SER A 238 18.12 18.97 -15.75
C SER A 238 17.26 20.16 -15.32
N GLU A 239 17.58 20.79 -14.20
CA GLU A 239 17.07 22.13 -13.89
C GLU A 239 18.17 22.97 -13.23
N GLY A 240 18.69 23.94 -13.98
CA GLY A 240 19.66 24.90 -13.50
C GLY A 240 20.22 25.84 -14.59
N VAL A 241 19.45 26.91 -14.89
CA VAL A 241 19.90 28.26 -15.32
C VAL A 241 20.53 28.36 -16.73
N THR A 242 19.98 29.11 -17.69
CA THR A 242 20.14 30.58 -17.80
C THR A 242 18.93 31.31 -18.40
N THR A 243 18.21 32.08 -17.59
CA THR A 243 17.64 33.35 -18.04
C THR A 243 18.73 34.41 -17.90
N GLY A 244 19.39 34.75 -19.00
CA GLY A 244 20.21 35.95 -19.09
C GLY A 244 19.31 37.11 -19.53
N GLU A 245 19.00 38.00 -18.60
CA GLU A 245 18.77 39.41 -18.93
C GLU A 245 20.13 40.04 -19.21
N ASP A 246 20.30 40.69 -20.37
CA ASP A 246 20.80 42.07 -20.42
C ASP A 246 20.81 42.63 -21.85
N SER A 247 20.27 43.85 -21.96
CA SER A 247 20.38 44.90 -23.00
C SER A 247 19.13 45.15 -23.85
#